data_AF-A0A2Z6GE11-F1
#
_entry.id   AF-A0A2Z6GE11-F1
#
_cell.length_a   1.000
_cell.length_b   1.000
_cell.length_c   1.000
_cell.angle_alpha   90.00
_cell.angle_beta   90.00
_cell.angle_gamma   90.00
#
_symmetry.space_group_name_H-M   'P 1'
#
loop_
_entity.id
_entity.type
_entity.pdbx_description
1 polymer ?
#
loop_
_entity_poly.entity_id
_entity_poly.type
_entity_poly.pdbx_seq_one_letter_code
_entity_poly.pdbx_strand_id
1 'polypeptide(L)'
;MSEKLFAAINAGDVATTQRILSSGAYAKTRDVEGNTLLMLAAQRGDLPMVEMLLGAGAEVDAVDAAGWSALTRAVYNPELKHGFADVVQALITAGADIEAPIGYGVRPLMLAAGYGETAVVEVLLSAGADVLARNEGGYTALMMVKQKHYVDVINLLHEAEQLLGVGEGSCESKNAPGSNVVTFMKRPAL
;
A
#
# COMPACT_ATOMS: atom_id res chain seq x y z
N MET A 1 0.28 18.89 26.47
CA MET A 1 1.49 18.13 26.08
C MET A 1 1.27 17.42 24.75
N SER A 2 0.15 16.73 24.58
CA SER A 2 -0.31 16.19 23.30
C SER A 2 -0.40 17.24 22.18
N GLU A 3 -1.00 18.42 22.43
CA GLU A 3 -1.16 19.46 21.40
C GLU A 3 0.17 19.94 20.81
N LYS A 4 1.19 20.18 21.65
CA LYS A 4 2.54 20.55 21.18
C LYS A 4 3.20 19.44 20.37
N LEU A 5 2.93 18.18 20.70
CA LEU A 5 3.47 17.03 19.98
C LEU A 5 2.84 16.92 18.59
N PHE A 6 1.51 17.03 18.50
CA PHE A 6 0.81 17.06 17.22
C PHE A 6 1.24 18.25 16.36
N ALA A 7 1.43 19.43 16.95
CA ALA A 7 1.96 20.59 16.24
C ALA A 7 3.38 20.35 15.70
N ALA A 8 4.26 19.69 16.46
CA ALA A 8 5.61 19.36 16.00
C ALA A 8 5.60 18.39 14.81
N ILE A 9 4.74 17.36 14.84
CA ILE A 9 4.58 16.44 13.70
C ILE A 9 3.99 17.14 12.49
N ASN A 10 2.98 17.99 12.68
CA ASN A 10 2.39 18.79 11.60
C ASN A 10 3.37 19.80 11.00
N ALA A 11 4.43 20.16 11.73
CA ALA A 11 5.52 20.99 11.25
C ALA A 11 6.70 20.18 10.66
N GLY A 12 6.71 18.85 10.79
CA GLY A 12 7.86 18.00 10.42
C GLY A 12 9.08 18.17 11.34
N ASP A 13 8.90 18.69 12.56
CA ASP A 13 9.99 18.91 13.51
C ASP A 13 10.32 17.61 14.26
N VAL A 14 11.12 16.76 13.62
CA VAL A 14 11.60 15.48 14.18
C VAL A 14 12.37 15.71 15.48
N ALA A 15 13.19 16.76 15.57
CA ALA A 15 14.03 17.01 16.74
C ALA A 15 13.21 17.35 17.98
N THR A 16 12.19 18.20 17.82
CA THR A 16 11.27 18.53 18.92
C THR A 16 10.38 17.35 19.26
N THR A 17 9.92 16.59 18.26
CA THR A 17 9.15 15.36 18.47
C THR A 17 9.96 14.36 19.30
N GLN A 18 11.19 14.04 18.91
CA GLN A 18 12.09 13.15 19.66
C GLN A 18 12.33 13.63 21.10
N ARG A 19 12.55 14.93 21.30
CA ARG A 19 12.77 15.52 22.63
C ARG A 19 11.54 15.37 23.53
N ILE A 20 10.35 15.56 22.97
CA ILE A 20 9.09 15.35 23.68
C ILE A 20 8.94 13.85 23.98
N LEU A 21 9.11 12.97 22.99
CA LEU A 21 8.96 11.53 23.14
C LEU A 21 9.86 10.90 24.20
N SER A 22 11.10 11.40 24.32
CA SER A 22 12.08 10.96 25.32
C SER A 22 11.66 11.21 26.77
N SER A 23 10.59 11.98 27.00
CA SER A 23 10.02 12.22 28.34
C SER A 23 8.93 11.21 28.77
N GLY A 24 8.63 10.18 27.95
CA GLY A 24 8.12 8.89 28.43
C GLY A 24 6.61 8.60 28.34
N ALA A 25 5.78 9.35 27.59
CA ALA A 25 4.33 9.16 27.63
C ALA A 25 3.58 9.41 26.31
N TYR A 26 3.75 8.61 25.25
CA TYR A 26 3.17 8.99 23.94
C TYR A 26 2.65 7.91 22.99
N ALA A 27 3.05 6.64 23.13
CA ALA A 27 2.74 5.59 22.13
C ALA A 27 1.23 5.40 21.85
N LYS A 28 0.35 5.82 22.77
CA LYS A 28 -1.11 5.69 22.64
C LYS A 28 -1.85 7.01 22.42
N THR A 29 -1.14 8.11 22.15
CA THR A 29 -1.78 9.42 21.96
C THR A 29 -2.49 9.47 20.62
N ARG A 30 -3.74 9.96 20.64
CA ARG A 30 -4.56 10.18 19.44
C ARG A 30 -5.01 11.63 19.36
N ASP A 31 -5.15 12.14 18.13
CA ASP A 31 -5.71 13.47 17.88
C ASP A 31 -7.25 13.44 17.98
N VAL A 32 -7.90 14.55 17.64
CA VAL A 32 -9.36 14.69 17.69
C VAL A 32 -10.10 13.82 16.67
N GLU A 33 -9.41 13.38 15.62
CA GLU A 33 -9.94 12.48 14.58
C GLU A 33 -9.61 11.01 14.88
N GLY A 34 -8.88 10.75 15.97
CA GLY A 34 -8.44 9.42 16.36
C GLY A 34 -7.14 8.98 15.69
N ASN A 35 -6.44 9.84 14.95
CA ASN A 35 -5.18 9.50 14.31
C ASN A 35 -4.06 9.34 15.33
N THR A 36 -3.21 8.33 15.15
CA THR A 36 -1.95 8.20 15.89
C THR A 36 -0.88 9.11 15.29
N LEU A 37 0.20 9.33 16.05
CA LEU A 37 1.37 10.07 15.56
C LEU A 37 1.95 9.45 14.29
N LEU A 38 1.98 8.11 14.22
CA LEU A 38 2.50 7.37 13.07
C LEU A 38 1.61 7.56 11.83
N MET A 39 0.28 7.59 11.99
CA MET A 39 -0.64 7.87 10.88
C MET A 39 -0.42 9.27 10.30
N LEU A 40 -0.22 10.27 11.15
CA LEU A 40 0.00 11.65 10.70
C LEU A 40 1.34 11.79 9.97
N ALA A 41 2.40 11.15 10.47
CA ALA A 41 3.69 11.12 9.78
C ALA A 41 3.59 10.40 8.42
N ALA A 42 2.90 9.26 8.38
CA ALA A 42 2.69 8.46 7.17
C ALA A 42 1.84 9.19 6.12
N GLN A 43 0.76 9.87 6.53
CA GLN A 43 -0.07 10.69 5.64
C GLN A 43 0.74 11.82 4.98
N ARG A 44 1.78 12.32 5.63
CA ARG A 44 2.61 13.41 5.12
C ARG A 44 3.78 12.93 4.26
N GLY A 45 4.04 11.62 4.21
CA GLY A 45 5.24 11.09 3.57
C GLY A 45 6.53 11.43 4.31
N ASP A 46 6.46 11.74 5.61
CA ASP A 46 7.62 12.15 6.39
C ASP A 46 8.38 10.91 6.88
N LEU A 47 9.18 10.33 5.98
CA LEU A 47 9.96 9.11 6.27
C LEU A 47 10.85 9.25 7.52
N PRO A 48 11.64 10.34 7.72
CA PRO A 48 12.41 10.51 8.95
C PRO A 48 11.56 10.49 10.23
N MET A 49 10.37 11.10 10.20
CA MET A 49 9.45 11.07 11.33
C MET A 49 8.87 9.66 11.54
N VAL A 50 8.53 8.95 10.47
CA VAL A 50 8.04 7.57 10.52
C VAL A 50 9.08 6.65 11.16
N GLU A 51 10.32 6.65 10.67
CA GLU A 51 11.41 5.83 11.20
C GLU A 51 11.66 6.12 12.69
N MET A 52 11.66 7.40 13.06
CA MET A 52 11.82 7.81 14.45
C MET A 52 10.68 7.29 15.35
N LEU A 53 9.42 7.44 14.91
CA LEU A 53 8.26 6.96 15.66
C LEU A 53 8.23 5.43 15.79
N LEU A 54 8.62 4.71 14.74
CA LEU A 54 8.78 3.26 14.76
C LEU A 54 9.88 2.85 15.75
N GLY A 55 11.04 3.53 15.72
CA GLY A 55 12.13 3.33 16.69
C GLY A 55 11.74 3.66 18.14
N ALA A 56 10.75 4.52 18.34
CA ALA A 56 10.16 4.85 19.64
C ALA A 56 9.06 3.86 20.09
N GLY A 57 8.77 2.82 19.32
CA GLY A 57 7.78 1.79 19.65
C GLY A 57 6.33 2.20 19.37
N ALA A 58 6.09 3.01 18.35
CA ALA A 58 4.73 3.30 17.89
C ALA A 58 3.99 2.02 17.47
N GLU A 59 2.69 1.97 17.76
CA GLU A 59 1.82 0.88 17.32
C GLU A 59 1.57 0.98 15.81
N VAL A 60 2.10 0.01 15.06
CA VAL A 60 2.13 0.05 13.58
C VAL A 60 0.74 -0.15 12.97
N ASP A 61 -0.01 -1.12 13.48
CA ASP A 61 -1.34 -1.52 12.98
C ASP A 61 -2.50 -0.83 13.71
N ALA A 62 -2.22 0.22 14.47
CA ALA A 62 -3.28 1.05 15.01
C ALA A 62 -4.15 1.57 13.83
N VAL A 63 -5.46 1.62 14.04
CA VAL A 63 -6.43 2.17 13.08
C VAL A 63 -7.19 3.35 13.68
N ASP A 64 -7.62 4.27 12.83
CA ASP A 64 -8.53 5.37 13.19
C ASP A 64 -10.01 4.91 13.18
N ALA A 65 -10.94 5.85 13.40
CA ALA A 65 -12.37 5.55 13.41
C ALA A 65 -12.94 5.09 12.04
N ALA A 66 -12.22 5.35 10.95
CA ALA A 66 -12.56 4.91 9.60
C ALA A 66 -11.87 3.59 9.22
N GLY A 67 -11.07 3.01 10.13
CA GLY A 67 -10.30 1.79 9.89
C GLY A 67 -8.99 2.02 9.14
N TRP A 68 -8.52 3.27 8.99
CA TRP A 68 -7.26 3.56 8.30
C TRP A 68 -6.08 3.40 9.25
N SER A 69 -5.09 2.64 8.83
CA SER A 69 -3.78 2.50 9.47
C SER A 69 -2.75 3.46 8.87
N ALA A 70 -1.58 3.57 9.50
CA ALA A 70 -0.46 4.30 8.94
C ALA A 70 -0.08 3.79 7.54
N LEU A 71 -0.11 2.47 7.32
CA LEU A 71 0.15 1.86 6.01
C LEU A 71 -0.83 2.39 4.96
N THR A 72 -2.12 2.38 5.25
CA THR A 72 -3.15 2.84 4.28
C THR A 72 -3.06 4.33 3.97
N ARG A 73 -2.67 5.15 4.96
CA ARG A 73 -2.42 6.60 4.78
C ARG A 73 -1.20 6.85 3.90
N ALA A 74 -0.17 6.00 3.99
CA ALA A 74 1.00 6.06 3.12
C ALA A 74 0.70 5.51 1.71
N VAL A 75 -0.15 4.49 1.58
CA VAL A 75 -0.50 3.91 0.27
C VAL A 75 -1.20 4.93 -0.62
N TYR A 76 -2.10 5.74 -0.08
CA TYR A 76 -2.74 6.81 -0.85
C TYR A 76 -3.22 7.93 0.08
N ASN A 77 -2.72 9.15 -0.16
CA ASN A 77 -3.23 10.35 0.48
C ASN A 77 -4.24 11.05 -0.47
N PRO A 78 -5.53 11.18 -0.09
CA PRO A 78 -6.55 11.85 -0.90
C PRO A 78 -6.30 13.34 -1.16
N GLU A 79 -5.62 14.04 -0.25
CA GLU A 79 -5.33 15.48 -0.34
C GLU A 79 -4.24 15.75 -1.39
N LEU A 80 -3.20 14.92 -1.38
CA LEU A 80 -2.07 15.02 -2.30
C LEU A 80 -2.26 14.21 -3.59
N LYS A 81 -3.24 13.29 -3.60
CA LYS A 81 -3.49 12.32 -4.67
C LYS A 81 -2.24 11.53 -5.03
N HIS A 82 -1.52 11.09 -4.00
CA HIS A 82 -0.25 10.39 -4.14
C HIS A 82 -0.02 9.43 -2.96
N GLY A 83 0.71 8.33 -3.20
CA GLY A 83 1.23 7.42 -2.20
C GLY A 83 2.74 7.55 -2.01
N PHE A 84 3.23 7.18 -0.82
CA PHE A 84 4.63 7.30 -0.39
C PHE A 84 5.28 5.92 -0.31
N ALA A 85 5.85 5.46 -1.42
CA ALA A 85 6.40 4.10 -1.54
C ALA A 85 7.53 3.81 -0.54
N ASP A 86 8.36 4.79 -0.23
CA ASP A 86 9.43 4.73 0.77
C ASP A 86 8.88 4.55 2.20
N VAL A 87 7.84 5.30 2.55
CA VAL A 87 7.13 5.16 3.83
C VAL A 87 6.40 3.81 3.90
N VAL A 88 5.76 3.38 2.82
CA VAL A 88 5.11 2.06 2.74
C VAL A 88 6.14 0.95 2.99
N GLN A 89 7.31 1.03 2.37
CA GLN A 89 8.40 0.09 2.59
C GLN A 89 8.87 0.09 4.05
N ALA A 90 9.03 1.26 4.68
CA ALA A 90 9.44 1.38 6.07
C ALA A 90 8.41 0.74 7.03
N LEU A 91 7.12 1.00 6.80
CA LEU A 91 6.03 0.45 7.60
C LEU A 91 5.93 -1.08 7.47
N ILE A 92 6.04 -1.63 6.25
CA ILE A 92 6.09 -3.08 6.03
C ILE A 92 7.30 -3.70 6.75
N THR A 93 8.47 -3.06 6.65
CA THR A 93 9.70 -3.54 7.31
C THR A 93 9.55 -3.55 8.84
N ALA A 94 8.74 -2.63 9.38
CA ALA A 94 8.39 -2.58 10.79
C ALA A 94 7.25 -3.55 11.20
N GLY A 95 6.76 -4.37 10.26
CA GLY A 95 5.77 -5.41 10.53
C GLY A 95 4.32 -4.99 10.34
N ALA A 96 4.05 -3.91 9.59
CA ALA A 96 2.67 -3.54 9.25
C ALA A 96 1.96 -4.69 8.52
N ASP A 97 0.70 -4.93 8.86
CA ASP A 97 -0.13 -5.91 8.16
C ASP A 97 -0.48 -5.43 6.75
N ILE A 98 0.18 -6.03 5.77
CA ILE A 98 0.01 -5.75 4.34
C ILE A 98 -1.36 -6.15 3.79
N GLU A 99 -2.08 -7.04 4.48
CA GLU A 99 -3.40 -7.54 4.08
C GLU A 99 -4.54 -6.91 4.87
N ALA A 100 -4.24 -5.97 5.79
CA ALA A 100 -5.23 -5.34 6.65
C ALA A 100 -6.36 -4.69 5.82
N PRO A 101 -7.61 -5.16 5.95
CA PRO A 101 -8.71 -4.65 5.16
C PRO A 101 -9.17 -3.28 5.68
N ILE A 102 -9.45 -2.37 4.75
CA ILE A 102 -10.17 -1.12 4.98
C ILE A 102 -11.55 -1.18 4.35
N GLY A 103 -12.54 -0.55 4.99
CA GLY A 103 -13.92 -0.50 4.48
C GLY A 103 -14.39 -1.88 4.00
N TYR A 104 -15.04 -1.93 2.83
CA TYR A 104 -15.60 -3.10 2.14
C TYR A 104 -14.62 -4.24 1.79
N GLY A 105 -13.72 -4.63 2.69
CA GLY A 105 -12.67 -5.63 2.47
C GLY A 105 -11.59 -5.18 1.49
N VAL A 106 -11.45 -3.88 1.23
CA VAL A 106 -10.42 -3.36 0.32
C VAL A 106 -9.07 -3.47 1.01
N ARG A 107 -8.08 -4.04 0.34
CA ARG A 107 -6.72 -4.21 0.89
C ARG A 107 -5.75 -3.15 0.33
N PRO A 108 -4.58 -2.92 0.96
CA PRO A 108 -3.58 -1.97 0.49
C PRO A 108 -3.25 -2.06 -1.00
N LEU A 109 -3.06 -3.28 -1.54
CA LEU A 109 -2.76 -3.48 -2.96
C LEU A 109 -3.92 -3.02 -3.87
N MET A 110 -5.17 -3.30 -3.47
CA MET A 110 -6.35 -2.86 -4.21
C MET A 110 -6.50 -1.35 -4.20
N LEU A 111 -6.16 -0.71 -3.07
CA LEU A 111 -6.18 0.75 -2.94
C LEU A 111 -5.15 1.39 -3.88
N ALA A 112 -3.89 0.93 -3.83
CA ALA A 112 -2.82 1.40 -4.70
C ALA A 112 -3.17 1.22 -6.18
N ALA A 113 -3.71 0.06 -6.56
CA ALA A 113 -4.13 -0.25 -7.92
C ALA A 113 -5.28 0.66 -8.40
N GLY A 114 -6.26 0.91 -7.54
CA GLY A 114 -7.41 1.76 -7.86
C GLY A 114 -7.08 3.23 -8.06
N TYR A 115 -5.96 3.70 -7.50
CA TYR A 115 -5.47 5.07 -7.65
C TYR A 115 -4.26 5.21 -8.60
N GLY A 116 -3.71 4.10 -9.10
CA GLY A 116 -2.63 4.13 -10.07
C GLY A 116 -1.25 4.39 -9.46
N GLU A 117 -1.05 4.09 -8.18
CA GLU A 117 0.21 4.31 -7.48
C GLU A 117 1.24 3.23 -7.81
N THR A 118 1.83 3.28 -9.01
CA THR A 118 2.75 2.24 -9.54
C THR A 118 3.86 1.86 -8.56
N ALA A 119 4.57 2.85 -8.01
CA ALA A 119 5.68 2.59 -7.08
C ALA A 119 5.22 1.89 -5.79
N VAL A 120 4.01 2.22 -5.30
CA VAL A 120 3.44 1.56 -4.12
C VAL A 120 3.02 0.13 -4.46
N VAL A 121 2.44 -0.09 -5.65
CA VAL A 121 2.11 -1.45 -6.14
C VAL A 121 3.35 -2.33 -6.20
N GLU A 122 4.46 -1.83 -6.75
CA GLU A 122 5.73 -2.57 -6.80
C GLU A 122 6.23 -2.98 -5.41
N VAL A 123 6.20 -2.05 -4.44
CA VAL A 123 6.60 -2.33 -3.06
C VAL A 123 5.70 -3.38 -2.42
N LEU A 124 4.38 -3.25 -2.57
CA LEU A 124 3.41 -4.19 -1.99
C LEU A 124 3.55 -5.60 -2.60
N LEU A 125 3.72 -5.71 -3.92
CA LEU A 125 3.96 -6.98 -4.59
C LEU A 125 5.29 -7.61 -4.15
N SER A 126 6.35 -6.80 -4.05
CA SER A 126 7.67 -7.26 -3.58
C SER A 126 7.64 -7.74 -2.14
N ALA A 127 6.75 -7.17 -1.32
CA ALA A 127 6.50 -7.58 0.05
C ALA A 127 5.55 -8.78 0.19
N GLY A 128 5.04 -9.33 -0.93
CA GLY A 128 4.23 -10.54 -0.94
C GLY A 128 2.73 -10.31 -0.72
N ALA A 129 2.20 -9.12 -1.07
CA ALA A 129 0.76 -8.89 -1.05
C ALA A 129 0.01 -9.89 -1.95
N ASP A 130 -1.14 -10.37 -1.48
CA ASP A 130 -1.98 -11.31 -2.22
C ASP A 130 -2.68 -10.61 -3.39
N VAL A 131 -2.15 -10.82 -4.59
CA VAL A 131 -2.71 -10.24 -5.84
C VAL A 131 -4.11 -10.80 -6.17
N LEU A 132 -4.44 -12.00 -5.71
CA LEU A 132 -5.71 -12.69 -5.98
C LEU A 132 -6.75 -12.49 -4.88
N ALA A 133 -6.37 -11.77 -3.81
CA ALA A 133 -7.25 -11.32 -2.76
C ALA A 133 -8.53 -10.74 -3.34
N ARG A 134 -9.66 -11.04 -2.71
CA ARG A 134 -10.96 -10.48 -3.08
C ARG A 134 -11.53 -9.66 -1.93
N ASN A 135 -12.03 -8.49 -2.25
CA ASN A 135 -12.82 -7.69 -1.31
C ASN A 135 -14.24 -8.25 -1.15
N GLU A 136 -15.08 -7.60 -0.35
CA GLU A 136 -16.46 -8.06 -0.11
C GLU A 136 -17.33 -8.08 -1.38
N GLY A 137 -16.97 -7.28 -2.38
CA GLY A 137 -17.61 -7.27 -3.70
C GLY A 137 -17.09 -8.33 -4.67
N GLY A 138 -16.10 -9.14 -4.26
CA GLY A 138 -15.47 -10.16 -5.11
C GLY A 138 -14.42 -9.63 -6.09
N TYR A 139 -14.00 -8.37 -5.95
CA TYR A 139 -13.03 -7.73 -6.85
C TYR A 139 -11.58 -7.96 -6.39
N THR A 140 -10.69 -8.26 -7.34
CA THR A 140 -9.23 -8.32 -7.15
C THR A 140 -8.59 -6.94 -7.38
N ALA A 141 -7.30 -6.80 -7.06
CA ALA A 141 -6.56 -5.56 -7.31
C ALA A 141 -6.62 -5.12 -8.78
N LEU A 142 -6.46 -6.06 -9.72
CA LEU A 142 -6.54 -5.76 -11.16
C LEU A 142 -7.94 -5.25 -11.56
N MET A 143 -9.01 -5.79 -10.97
CA MET A 143 -10.37 -5.33 -11.23
C MET A 143 -10.67 -3.94 -10.64
N MET A 144 -9.90 -3.50 -9.65
CA MET A 144 -10.07 -2.20 -9.00
C MET A 144 -9.43 -1.04 -9.78
N VAL A 145 -8.60 -1.33 -10.78
CA VAL A 145 -7.93 -0.30 -11.60
C VAL A 145 -8.98 0.56 -12.33
N LYS A 146 -9.08 1.83 -11.93
CA LYS A 146 -10.15 2.73 -12.43
C LYS A 146 -9.93 3.24 -13.85
N GLN A 147 -8.67 3.43 -14.24
CA GLN A 147 -8.30 4.13 -15.47
C GLN A 147 -7.49 3.22 -16.37
N LYS A 148 -7.90 3.14 -17.65
CA LYS A 148 -7.23 2.30 -18.65
C LYS A 148 -5.76 2.68 -18.90
N HIS A 149 -5.34 3.88 -18.47
CA HIS A 149 -3.99 4.37 -18.68
C HIS A 149 -3.05 4.13 -17.49
N TYR A 150 -3.50 3.48 -16.41
CA TYR A 150 -2.60 2.92 -15.41
C TYR A 150 -1.95 1.63 -15.95
N VAL A 151 -1.33 1.74 -17.13
CA VAL A 151 -0.80 0.61 -17.91
C VAL A 151 0.27 -0.14 -17.13
N ASP A 152 1.14 0.60 -16.44
CA ASP A 152 2.21 0.00 -15.63
C ASP A 152 1.63 -0.83 -14.48
N VAL A 153 0.63 -0.29 -13.77
CA VAL A 153 -0.10 -1.04 -12.72
C VAL A 153 -0.79 -2.28 -13.29
N ILE A 154 -1.46 -2.16 -14.43
CA ILE A 154 -2.12 -3.30 -15.09
C ILE A 154 -1.08 -4.38 -15.43
N ASN A 155 0.06 -4.00 -16.01
CA ASN A 155 1.12 -4.92 -16.38
C ASN A 155 1.70 -5.61 -15.14
N LEU A 156 2.06 -4.85 -14.10
CA LEU A 156 2.59 -5.39 -12.84
C LEU A 156 1.64 -6.41 -12.20
N LEU A 157 0.35 -6.07 -12.11
CA LEU A 157 -0.64 -6.97 -11.53
C LEU A 157 -0.88 -8.20 -12.42
N HIS A 158 -0.92 -8.03 -13.74
CA HIS A 158 -1.11 -9.14 -14.66
C HIS A 158 0.09 -10.11 -14.63
N GLU A 159 1.31 -9.59 -14.59
CA GLU A 159 2.52 -10.40 -14.44
C GLU A 159 2.52 -11.15 -13.09
N ALA A 160 2.13 -10.48 -12.00
CA ALA A 160 2.00 -11.11 -10.69
C ALA A 160 0.93 -12.22 -10.68
N GLU A 161 -0.22 -12.03 -11.32
CA GLU A 161 -1.26 -13.06 -11.45
C GLU A 161 -0.78 -14.28 -12.27
N GLN A 162 -0.03 -14.04 -13.35
CA GLN A 162 0.53 -15.12 -14.18
C GLN A 162 1.57 -15.96 -13.42
N LEU A 163 2.43 -15.33 -12.62
CA LEU A 163 3.44 -16.00 -11.82
C LEU A 163 2.84 -16.97 -10.78
N LEU A 164 1.62 -16.71 -10.31
CA LEU A 164 0.89 -17.59 -9.40
C LEU A 164 0.20 -18.78 -10.10
N GLY A 165 0.38 -18.94 -11.41
CA GLY A 165 -0.16 -20.08 -12.14
C GLY A 165 -1.67 -19.98 -12.44
N VAL A 166 -2.25 -18.78 -12.43
CA VAL A 166 -3.67 -18.56 -12.83
C VAL A 166 -3.85 -18.63 -14.36
N GLY A 167 -2.85 -19.17 -15.07
CA GLY A 167 -2.63 -18.97 -16.49
C GLY A 167 -2.68 -20.19 -17.40
N GLU A 168 -3.04 -21.40 -16.97
CA GLU A 168 -3.36 -22.50 -17.92
C GLU A 168 -4.45 -23.42 -17.34
N GLY A 169 -5.73 -23.07 -17.57
CA GLY A 169 -6.84 -23.91 -17.11
C GLY A 169 -8.23 -23.63 -17.68
N SER A 170 -8.37 -22.77 -18.71
CA SER A 170 -9.70 -22.47 -19.28
C SER A 170 -9.74 -22.36 -20.81
N CYS A 171 -8.62 -22.55 -21.52
CA CYS A 171 -8.60 -22.45 -23.00
C CYS A 171 -8.15 -23.75 -23.71
N GLU A 172 -7.99 -24.86 -23.01
CA GLU A 172 -7.75 -26.18 -23.64
C GLU A 172 -9.08 -26.85 -24.04
N SER A 173 -9.79 -26.28 -25.02
CA SER A 173 -10.78 -27.04 -25.81
C SER A 173 -11.15 -26.41 -27.15
N LYS A 174 -10.31 -25.54 -27.73
CA LYS A 174 -10.58 -25.02 -29.10
C LYS A 174 -9.45 -25.10 -30.11
N ASN A 175 -8.29 -25.68 -29.78
CA ASN A 175 -7.30 -26.06 -30.78
C ASN A 175 -7.45 -27.53 -31.19
N ALA A 176 -8.59 -27.83 -31.82
CA ALA A 176 -8.66 -28.92 -32.77
C ALA A 176 -7.76 -28.55 -33.99
N PRO A 177 -7.07 -29.51 -34.62
CA PRO A 177 -6.21 -29.25 -35.77
C PRO A 177 -7.05 -28.65 -36.92
N GLY A 178 -6.85 -27.35 -37.18
CA GLY A 178 -7.61 -26.56 -38.16
C GLY A 178 -7.75 -25.06 -37.85
N SER A 179 -7.37 -24.62 -36.64
CA SER A 179 -7.42 -23.19 -36.29
C SER A 179 -6.12 -22.47 -36.67
N ASN A 180 -6.20 -21.56 -37.66
CA ASN A 180 -5.11 -20.68 -38.06
C ASN A 180 -4.82 -19.66 -36.96
N VAL A 181 -3.86 -19.95 -36.08
CA VAL A 181 -3.31 -18.96 -35.13
C VAL A 181 -1.89 -18.63 -35.56
N VAL A 182 -1.72 -17.39 -36.01
CA VAL A 182 -0.44 -16.80 -36.40
C VAL A 182 0.50 -16.83 -35.19
N THR A 183 1.48 -17.72 -35.23
CA THR A 183 2.51 -17.82 -34.19
C THR A 183 3.47 -16.64 -34.37
N PHE A 184 3.47 -15.69 -33.43
CA PHE A 184 4.54 -14.70 -33.36
C PHE A 184 5.82 -15.41 -32.90
N MET A 185 6.70 -15.70 -33.85
CA MET A 185 8.03 -16.24 -33.58
C MET A 185 8.84 -15.24 -32.74
N LYS A 186 9.34 -15.72 -31.60
CA LYS A 186 10.41 -15.11 -30.81
C LYS A 186 11.61 -14.91 -31.73
N ARG A 187 12.10 -13.67 -31.91
CA ARG A 187 13.34 -13.41 -32.67
C ARG A 187 14.54 -14.02 -31.90
N PRO A 188 15.46 -14.70 -32.58
CA PRO A 188 16.72 -15.11 -31.97
C PRO A 188 17.64 -13.89 -31.78
N ALA A 189 18.37 -13.86 -30.68
CA ALA A 189 19.47 -12.92 -30.45
C ALA A 189 20.62 -13.22 -31.42
N LEU A 190 21.23 -12.16 -31.96
CA LEU A 190 22.48 -12.21 -32.73
C LEU A 190 23.66 -12.51 -31.80
#